data_AF-A0A5M9I1I5-F1
#
_entry.id   AF-A0A5M9I1I5-F1
#
_cell.length_a   1.000
_cell.length_b   1.000
_cell.length_c   1.000
_cell.angle_alpha   90.00
_cell.angle_beta   90.00
_cell.angle_gamma   90.00
#
_symmetry.space_group_name_H-M   'P 1'
#
loop_
_entity.id
_entity.type
_entity.pdbx_description
1 polymer ?
#
loop_
_entity_poly.entity_id
_entity_poly.type
_entity_poly.pdbx_seq_one_letter_code
_entity_poly.pdbx_strand_id
1 'polypeptide(L)'
;MNQGKRRMYARRRRRRQRRAAALLICFAVLTGVILAGAVIIWGQVKNYTVSYESDHFNTNVYQGSMFSSDLCVAAEEVDLEGFEPDADLHAAGLFDLENKSVLCGYKLYDKVYPASTTKIMTALLALKYGNMDDEVTVSANATDFNWDEVTSGLRTGDTVSMYDLVCGLLLHSGNDCGTAIAEHIAGSEEAFAEMMNEEAASLGATGTHFVNPHGLHDENHYTTAYDLYLIFNECIKDERFVEIISMDSYDGTLTGVDGTVRKETWTPTQAYGAGEATEPTGIRVLGGKTGTTELAGNCVILYDEDLNEHPYISVIMGADGPTRLYEQMNELMQAGITGTDASSSDGNQQTEE
;
A
#
# COMPACT_ATOMS: atom_id res chain seq x y z
N MET A 1 -66.06 -76.26 -52.17
CA MET A 1 -65.26 -75.15 -52.71
C MET A 1 -64.79 -74.24 -51.56
N ASN A 2 -64.15 -74.73 -50.50
CA ASN A 2 -62.90 -75.48 -50.31
C ASN A 2 -61.61 -74.64 -50.44
N GLN A 3 -60.99 -74.42 -49.28
CA GLN A 3 -59.55 -74.32 -49.01
C GLN A 3 -58.68 -73.21 -49.63
N GLY A 4 -59.05 -72.57 -50.75
CA GLY A 4 -58.23 -71.53 -51.39
C GLY A 4 -58.14 -70.22 -50.58
N LYS A 5 -59.29 -69.70 -50.10
CA LYS A 5 -59.37 -68.40 -49.42
C LYS A 5 -58.78 -68.41 -48.00
N ARG A 6 -58.89 -69.52 -47.25
CA ARG A 6 -58.26 -69.70 -45.92
C ARG A 6 -56.73 -69.83 -45.99
N ARG A 7 -56.18 -70.49 -47.01
CA ARG A 7 -54.72 -70.58 -47.25
C ARG A 7 -54.11 -69.21 -47.63
N MET A 8 -54.85 -68.39 -48.37
CA MET A 8 -54.39 -67.05 -48.78
C MET A 8 -54.32 -66.07 -47.59
N TYR A 9 -55.31 -66.07 -46.69
CA TYR A 9 -55.31 -65.25 -45.48
C TYR A 9 -54.20 -65.63 -44.49
N ALA A 10 -53.94 -66.92 -44.30
CA ALA A 10 -52.83 -67.41 -43.49
C ALA A 10 -51.45 -67.02 -44.08
N ARG A 11 -51.29 -67.06 -45.41
CA ARG A 11 -50.06 -66.59 -46.09
C ARG A 11 -49.85 -65.07 -45.93
N ARG A 12 -50.91 -64.25 -46.02
CA ARG A 12 -50.81 -62.79 -45.80
C ARG A 12 -50.44 -62.45 -44.34
N ARG A 13 -51.04 -63.13 -43.35
CA ARG A 13 -50.72 -62.93 -41.92
C ARG A 13 -49.26 -63.31 -41.61
N ARG A 14 -48.78 -64.44 -42.12
CA ARG A 14 -47.37 -64.86 -41.96
C ARG A 14 -46.39 -63.90 -42.64
N ARG A 15 -46.72 -63.33 -43.81
CA ARG A 15 -45.87 -62.30 -44.46
C ARG A 15 -45.82 -61.00 -43.66
N ARG A 16 -46.93 -60.57 -43.06
CA ARG A 16 -46.98 -59.36 -42.21
C ARG A 16 -46.20 -59.54 -40.91
N GLN A 17 -46.31 -60.72 -40.28
CA GLN A 17 -45.51 -61.07 -39.10
C GLN A 17 -44.02 -61.15 -39.40
N ARG A 18 -43.62 -61.72 -40.55
CA ARG A 18 -42.21 -61.73 -40.98
C ARG A 18 -41.65 -60.34 -41.25
N ARG A 19 -42.44 -59.43 -41.85
CA ARG A 19 -42.04 -58.03 -42.05
C ARG A 19 -41.91 -57.26 -40.73
N ALA A 20 -42.84 -57.46 -39.80
CA ALA A 20 -42.78 -56.85 -38.47
C ALA A 20 -41.57 -57.36 -37.67
N ALA A 21 -41.29 -58.67 -37.71
CA ALA A 21 -40.11 -59.25 -37.09
C ALA A 21 -38.81 -58.72 -37.71
N ALA A 22 -38.75 -58.58 -39.04
CA ALA A 22 -37.59 -58.00 -39.72
C ALA A 22 -37.37 -56.53 -39.31
N LEU A 23 -38.43 -55.72 -39.20
CA LEU A 23 -38.32 -54.33 -38.74
C LEU A 23 -37.84 -54.22 -37.28
N LEU A 24 -38.33 -55.09 -36.40
CA LEU A 24 -37.86 -55.13 -35.00
C LEU A 24 -36.38 -55.52 -34.90
N ILE A 25 -35.93 -56.47 -35.72
CA ILE A 25 -34.51 -56.86 -35.78
C ILE A 25 -33.67 -55.68 -36.30
N CYS A 26 -34.11 -55.00 -37.37
CA CYS A 26 -33.41 -53.82 -37.88
C CYS A 26 -33.32 -52.70 -36.84
N PHE A 27 -34.39 -52.46 -36.08
CA PHE A 27 -34.41 -51.46 -35.02
C PHE A 27 -33.45 -51.83 -33.88
N ALA A 28 -33.45 -53.09 -33.43
CA ALA A 28 -32.54 -53.57 -32.39
C ALA A 28 -31.05 -53.45 -32.81
N VAL A 29 -30.74 -53.75 -34.07
CA VAL A 29 -29.39 -53.60 -34.62
C VAL A 29 -28.99 -52.12 -34.68
N LEU A 30 -29.87 -51.24 -35.16
CA LEU A 30 -29.63 -49.79 -35.19
C LEU A 30 -29.37 -49.22 -33.80
N THR A 31 -30.18 -49.59 -32.80
CA THR A 31 -29.98 -49.16 -31.42
C THR A 31 -28.67 -49.68 -30.84
N GLY A 32 -28.28 -50.92 -31.15
CA GLY A 32 -27.02 -51.51 -30.72
C GLY A 32 -25.81 -50.80 -31.30
N VAL A 33 -25.85 -50.42 -32.59
CA VAL A 33 -24.78 -49.68 -33.25
C VAL A 33 -24.65 -48.26 -32.69
N ILE A 34 -25.77 -47.59 -32.43
CA ILE A 34 -25.77 -46.24 -31.81
C ILE A 34 -25.18 -46.29 -30.40
N LEU A 35 -25.58 -47.27 -29.58
CA LEU A 35 -25.03 -47.45 -28.23
C LEU A 35 -23.54 -47.78 -28.26
N ALA A 36 -23.09 -48.67 -29.15
CA ALA A 36 -21.68 -48.98 -29.31
C ALA A 36 -20.87 -47.75 -29.75
N GLY A 37 -21.40 -46.96 -30.69
CA GLY A 37 -20.79 -45.70 -31.12
C GLY A 37 -20.68 -44.69 -29.99
N ALA A 38 -21.71 -44.54 -29.16
CA ALA A 38 -21.70 -43.64 -28.00
C ALA A 38 -20.65 -44.07 -26.96
N VAL A 39 -20.49 -45.37 -26.71
CA VAL A 39 -19.47 -45.89 -25.78
C VAL A 39 -18.05 -45.64 -26.29
N ILE A 40 -17.82 -45.83 -27.60
CA ILE A 40 -16.51 -45.58 -28.21
C ILE A 40 -16.16 -44.09 -28.14
N ILE A 41 -17.11 -43.21 -28.50
CA ILE A 41 -16.92 -41.75 -28.43
C ILE A 41 -16.66 -41.31 -26.98
N TRP A 42 -17.44 -41.82 -26.01
CA TRP A 42 -17.26 -41.45 -24.61
C TRP A 42 -15.91 -41.92 -24.03
N GLY A 43 -15.43 -43.09 -24.45
CA GLY A 43 -14.09 -43.58 -24.12
C GLY A 43 -12.96 -42.75 -24.74
N GLN A 44 -13.14 -42.23 -25.95
CA GLN A 44 -12.15 -41.35 -26.59
C GLN A 44 -12.10 -39.95 -25.96
N VAL A 45 -13.26 -39.38 -25.61
CA VAL A 45 -13.33 -38.04 -24.99
C VAL A 45 -12.72 -38.04 -23.58
N LYS A 46 -12.98 -39.06 -22.76
CA LYS A 46 -12.40 -39.16 -21.41
C LYS A 46 -10.88 -39.15 -21.38
N ASN A 47 -10.24 -39.81 -22.35
CA ASN A 47 -8.78 -39.94 -22.36
C ASN A 47 -8.08 -38.65 -22.83
N TYR A 48 -8.69 -37.86 -23.71
CA TYR A 48 -8.12 -36.58 -24.15
C TYR A 48 -8.23 -35.48 -23.10
N THR A 49 -9.35 -35.41 -22.37
CA THR A 49 -9.52 -34.41 -21.32
C THR A 49 -8.57 -34.67 -20.14
N VAL A 50 -8.45 -35.94 -19.73
CA VAL A 50 -7.57 -36.32 -18.60
C VAL A 50 -6.09 -36.22 -18.96
N SER A 51 -5.67 -36.52 -20.20
CA SER A 51 -4.26 -36.36 -20.59
C SER A 51 -3.88 -34.89 -20.83
N TYR A 52 -4.79 -34.07 -21.36
CA TYR A 52 -4.57 -32.63 -21.48
C TYR A 52 -4.50 -31.97 -20.10
N GLU A 53 -5.40 -32.35 -19.19
CA GLU A 53 -5.35 -31.91 -17.79
C GLU A 53 -4.08 -32.43 -17.10
N SER A 54 -3.66 -33.69 -17.26
CA SER A 54 -2.44 -34.19 -16.59
C SER A 54 -1.14 -33.57 -17.12
N ASP A 55 -1.08 -33.22 -18.41
CA ASP A 55 0.10 -32.65 -19.05
C ASP A 55 0.15 -31.12 -18.95
N HIS A 56 -0.95 -30.44 -18.61
CA HIS A 56 -1.02 -28.96 -18.46
C HIS A 56 -1.37 -28.48 -17.04
N PHE A 57 -1.81 -29.35 -16.12
CA PHE A 57 -1.89 -29.03 -14.70
C PHE A 57 -0.50 -29.22 -14.07
N ASN A 58 0.46 -28.46 -14.57
CA ASN A 58 1.75 -28.33 -13.94
C ASN A 58 1.52 -27.45 -12.71
N THR A 59 1.52 -28.09 -11.54
CA THR A 59 1.42 -27.50 -10.20
C THR A 59 2.65 -26.67 -9.86
N ASN A 60 3.09 -25.80 -10.77
CA ASN A 60 3.70 -24.52 -10.43
C ASN A 60 2.57 -23.50 -10.40
N VAL A 61 1.59 -23.75 -9.52
CA VAL A 61 0.78 -22.66 -8.99
C VAL A 61 1.81 -21.73 -8.39
N TYR A 62 1.95 -20.53 -8.95
CA TYR A 62 2.74 -19.45 -8.36
C TYR A 62 2.42 -19.43 -6.86
N GLN A 63 3.32 -19.93 -6.02
CA GLN A 63 3.34 -19.58 -4.61
C GLN A 63 3.83 -18.14 -4.56
N GLY A 64 2.97 -17.22 -5.03
CA GLY A 64 3.14 -15.83 -4.69
C GLY A 64 3.12 -15.73 -3.17
N SER A 65 3.99 -14.89 -2.63
CA SER A 65 3.84 -14.46 -1.24
C SER A 65 2.43 -13.88 -1.05
N MET A 66 1.85 -14.09 0.13
CA MET A 66 0.63 -13.38 0.50
C MET A 66 0.93 -11.88 0.46
N PHE A 67 -0.04 -11.07 0.02
CA PHE A 67 0.13 -9.61 -0.07
C PHE A 67 0.71 -8.99 1.22
N SER A 68 0.33 -9.53 2.38
CA SER A 68 0.75 -9.03 3.69
C SER A 68 1.93 -9.77 4.33
N SER A 69 2.68 -10.61 3.59
CA SER A 69 3.77 -11.40 4.17
C SER A 69 4.92 -10.58 4.75
N ASP A 70 5.04 -9.34 4.30
CA ASP A 70 6.11 -8.40 4.66
C ASP A 70 5.56 -7.13 5.31
N LEU A 71 4.31 -7.18 5.79
CA LEU A 71 3.64 -6.07 6.46
C LEU A 71 3.39 -6.43 7.93
N CYS A 72 3.48 -5.43 8.80
CA CYS A 72 2.98 -5.49 10.16
C CYS A 72 1.46 -5.40 10.09
N VAL A 73 0.74 -6.45 10.49
CA VAL A 73 -0.74 -6.49 10.41
C VAL A 73 -1.32 -6.78 11.78
N ALA A 74 -2.29 -5.97 12.22
CA ALA A 74 -3.10 -6.24 13.41
C ALA A 74 -4.59 -6.05 13.08
N ALA A 75 -5.43 -7.04 13.37
CA ALA A 75 -6.87 -6.93 13.08
C ALA A 75 -7.63 -6.08 14.12
N GLU A 76 -7.06 -5.94 15.31
CA GLU A 76 -7.64 -5.26 16.46
C GLU A 76 -6.62 -4.28 17.05
N GLU A 77 -7.04 -3.47 18.02
CA GLU A 77 -6.13 -2.63 18.77
C GLU A 77 -5.08 -3.48 19.51
N VAL A 78 -3.88 -2.94 19.63
CA VAL A 78 -2.76 -3.58 20.32
C VAL A 78 -2.32 -2.65 21.44
N ASP A 79 -2.68 -3.03 22.66
CA ASP A 79 -2.23 -2.35 23.88
C ASP A 79 -0.74 -2.58 24.09
N LEU A 80 -0.03 -1.51 24.47
CA LEU A 80 1.40 -1.56 24.76
C LEU A 80 1.62 -1.26 26.24
N GLU A 81 2.15 -2.22 26.99
CA GLU A 81 2.47 -2.00 28.40
C GLU A 81 3.48 -0.86 28.56
N GLY A 82 3.15 0.13 29.40
CA GLY A 82 3.99 1.31 29.61
C GLY A 82 3.69 2.49 28.69
N PHE A 83 2.72 2.36 27.78
CA PHE A 83 2.20 3.45 26.96
C PHE A 83 0.68 3.54 27.06
N GLU A 84 0.17 4.71 27.42
CA GLU A 84 -1.25 5.01 27.48
C GLU A 84 -1.55 6.17 26.50
N PRO A 85 -2.26 5.93 25.40
CA PRO A 85 -2.61 7.00 24.46
C PRO A 85 -3.48 8.07 25.12
N ASP A 86 -3.19 9.35 24.87
CA ASP A 86 -4.13 10.39 25.30
C ASP A 86 -5.51 10.20 24.65
N ALA A 87 -6.55 10.58 25.39
CA ALA A 87 -7.93 10.41 24.95
C ALA A 87 -8.28 11.22 23.69
N ASP A 88 -7.60 12.34 23.47
CA ASP A 88 -7.77 13.24 22.34
C ASP A 88 -6.88 12.89 21.13
N LEU A 89 -5.91 11.98 21.29
CA LEU A 89 -5.18 11.44 20.13
C LEU A 89 -6.15 10.79 19.14
N HIS A 90 -5.95 11.13 17.87
CA HIS A 90 -6.68 10.53 16.78
C HIS A 90 -6.22 9.10 16.51
N ALA A 91 -4.91 8.83 16.57
CA ALA A 91 -4.35 7.48 16.45
C ALA A 91 -2.90 7.42 16.93
N ALA A 92 -2.42 6.22 17.27
CA ALA A 92 -1.02 5.93 17.54
C ALA A 92 -0.65 4.53 17.02
N GLY A 93 0.57 4.37 16.51
CA GLY A 93 1.05 3.09 15.99
C GLY A 93 2.56 2.93 16.13
N LEU A 94 3.00 1.73 16.48
CA LEU A 94 4.41 1.34 16.49
C LEU A 94 4.57 -0.01 15.80
N PHE A 95 5.40 -0.03 14.77
CA PHE A 95 5.55 -1.16 13.85
C PHE A 95 7.00 -1.64 13.87
N ASP A 96 7.22 -2.89 14.28
CA ASP A 96 8.51 -3.58 14.20
C ASP A 96 8.62 -4.24 12.83
N LEU A 97 9.49 -3.70 11.99
CA LEU A 97 9.59 -4.11 10.59
C LEU A 97 10.40 -5.41 10.41
N GLU A 98 11.31 -5.71 11.34
CA GLU A 98 12.10 -6.95 11.30
C GLU A 98 11.23 -8.16 11.64
N ASN A 99 10.49 -8.07 12.75
CA ASN A 99 9.59 -9.13 13.20
C ASN A 99 8.21 -9.06 12.55
N LYS A 100 7.95 -8.01 11.74
CA LYS A 100 6.71 -7.78 11.01
C LYS A 100 5.50 -7.77 11.95
N SER A 101 5.65 -7.09 13.07
CA SER A 101 4.67 -7.06 14.14
C SER A 101 4.22 -5.64 14.45
N VAL A 102 2.97 -5.51 14.90
CA VAL A 102 2.44 -4.26 15.43
C VAL A 102 2.62 -4.32 16.95
N LEU A 103 3.49 -3.46 17.48
CA LEU A 103 3.77 -3.39 18.93
C LEU A 103 2.75 -2.54 19.67
N CYS A 104 2.22 -1.51 19.00
CA CYS A 104 1.12 -0.71 19.49
C CYS A 104 0.19 -0.35 18.32
N GLY A 105 -1.11 -0.41 18.56
CA GLY A 105 -2.12 0.00 17.60
C GLY A 105 -3.33 0.59 18.31
N TYR A 106 -3.44 1.92 18.30
CA TYR A 106 -4.56 2.67 18.84
C TYR A 106 -5.28 3.39 17.70
N LYS A 107 -6.55 3.05 17.45
CA LYS A 107 -7.37 3.62 16.36
C LYS A 107 -6.69 3.61 14.99
N LEU A 108 -5.89 2.58 14.69
CA LEU A 108 -5.05 2.51 13.48
C LEU A 108 -5.83 2.70 12.16
N TYR A 109 -7.09 2.28 12.15
CA TYR A 109 -7.96 2.27 10.97
C TYR A 109 -9.00 3.40 10.97
N ASP A 110 -9.00 4.27 11.98
CA ASP A 110 -9.92 5.40 12.03
C ASP A 110 -9.53 6.43 10.97
N LYS A 111 -10.55 7.04 10.35
CA LYS A 111 -10.34 8.09 9.36
C LYS A 111 -9.82 9.35 10.06
N VAL A 112 -8.68 9.84 9.59
CA VAL A 112 -8.03 11.07 10.08
C VAL A 112 -7.64 11.97 8.90
N TYR A 113 -7.42 13.26 9.18
CA TYR A 113 -6.86 14.18 8.20
C TYR A 113 -5.33 14.08 8.21
N PRO A 114 -4.66 13.89 7.05
CA PRO A 114 -3.22 13.67 6.99
C PRO A 114 -2.40 14.96 7.21
N ALA A 115 -2.96 16.13 6.90
CA ALA A 115 -2.17 17.37 6.76
C ALA A 115 -0.93 17.11 5.88
N SER A 116 0.22 17.73 6.17
CA SER A 116 1.46 17.55 5.39
C SER A 116 2.04 16.13 5.40
N THR A 117 1.53 15.16 6.17
CA THR A 117 1.95 13.76 6.01
C THR A 117 1.59 13.20 4.62
N THR A 118 0.62 13.81 3.92
CA THR A 118 0.33 13.58 2.50
C THR A 118 1.57 13.60 1.60
N LYS A 119 2.55 14.45 1.94
CA LYS A 119 3.76 14.62 1.14
C LYS A 119 4.62 13.35 1.07
N ILE A 120 4.40 12.37 1.94
CA ILE A 120 5.02 11.04 1.85
C ILE A 120 4.58 10.34 0.56
N MET A 121 3.29 10.36 0.23
CA MET A 121 2.78 9.80 -1.03
C MET A 121 3.31 10.58 -2.24
N THR A 122 3.37 11.90 -2.15
CA THR A 122 3.95 12.74 -3.21
C THR A 122 5.43 12.40 -3.45
N ALA A 123 6.21 12.22 -2.39
CA ALA A 123 7.60 11.79 -2.48
C ALA A 123 7.72 10.38 -3.07
N LEU A 124 6.85 9.44 -2.67
CA LEU A 124 6.82 8.09 -3.23
C LEU A 124 6.66 8.12 -4.76
N LEU A 125 5.66 8.85 -5.26
CA LEU A 125 5.43 8.96 -6.69
C LEU A 125 6.58 9.68 -7.40
N ALA A 126 7.16 10.72 -6.79
CA ALA A 126 8.30 11.43 -7.35
C ALA A 126 9.52 10.51 -7.50
N LEU A 127 9.82 9.71 -6.49
CA LEU A 127 10.94 8.76 -6.51
C LEU A 127 10.71 7.59 -7.47
N LYS A 128 9.45 7.12 -7.59
CA LYS A 128 9.07 5.95 -8.39
C LYS A 128 8.89 6.27 -9.87
N TYR A 129 8.32 7.43 -10.19
CA TYR A 129 7.91 7.79 -11.55
C TYR A 129 8.64 9.02 -12.12
N GLY A 130 9.23 9.85 -11.25
CA GLY A 130 10.04 10.99 -11.67
C GLY A 130 11.49 10.60 -11.98
N ASN A 131 12.19 11.51 -12.65
CA ASN A 131 13.63 11.44 -12.83
C ASN A 131 14.28 12.56 -12.01
N MET A 132 15.17 12.20 -11.09
CA MET A 132 15.78 13.15 -10.14
C MET A 132 16.64 14.22 -10.82
N ASP A 133 17.13 13.93 -12.02
CA ASP A 133 17.92 14.86 -12.85
C ASP A 133 17.06 15.82 -13.69
N ASP A 134 15.73 15.69 -13.65
CA ASP A 134 14.85 16.56 -14.43
C ASP A 134 14.89 18.00 -13.88
N GLU A 135 15.00 18.96 -14.79
CA GLU A 135 14.86 20.38 -14.49
C GLU A 135 13.38 20.79 -14.64
N VAL A 136 12.75 21.12 -13.51
CA VAL A 136 11.33 21.46 -13.42
C VAL A 136 11.17 22.98 -13.46
N THR A 137 10.32 23.46 -14.38
CA THR A 137 9.94 24.88 -14.41
C THR A 137 8.74 25.13 -13.51
N VAL A 138 8.90 25.98 -12.51
CA VAL A 138 7.86 26.33 -11.53
C VAL A 138 6.75 27.13 -12.21
N SER A 139 5.52 26.65 -12.14
CA SER A 139 4.36 27.35 -12.70
C SER A 139 3.89 28.52 -11.82
N ALA A 140 2.90 29.29 -12.29
CA ALA A 140 2.26 30.29 -11.44
C ALA A 140 1.41 29.64 -10.34
N ASN A 141 0.78 28.50 -10.65
CA ASN A 141 -0.07 27.75 -9.72
C ASN A 141 0.75 27.17 -8.56
N ALA A 142 1.96 26.66 -8.85
CA ALA A 142 2.91 26.21 -7.83
C ALA A 142 3.40 27.30 -6.87
N THR A 143 2.97 28.56 -7.03
CA THR A 143 3.31 29.67 -6.14
C THR A 143 2.09 30.44 -5.64
N ASP A 144 0.88 29.92 -5.89
CA ASP A 144 -0.38 30.54 -5.48
C ASP A 144 -0.83 30.02 -4.12
N PHE A 145 -0.04 30.33 -3.08
CA PHE A 145 -0.30 29.95 -1.69
C PHE A 145 -0.55 31.19 -0.82
N ASN A 146 -1.35 31.02 0.23
CA ASN A 146 -1.56 32.07 1.23
C ASN A 146 -0.27 32.33 2.01
N TRP A 147 -0.16 33.52 2.60
CA TRP A 147 1.06 33.97 3.30
C TRP A 147 1.42 33.12 4.53
N ASP A 148 0.46 32.38 5.07
CA ASP A 148 0.58 31.49 6.23
C ASP A 148 0.77 30.02 5.86
N GLU A 149 0.77 29.69 4.56
CA GLU A 149 1.03 28.35 4.05
C GLU A 149 2.54 28.15 3.80
N VAL A 150 3.05 26.98 4.18
CA VAL A 150 4.49 26.69 4.11
C VAL A 150 4.94 26.50 2.66
N THR A 151 5.94 27.27 2.25
CA THR A 151 6.57 27.22 0.93
C THR A 151 8.09 27.13 1.05
N SER A 152 8.74 26.51 0.09
CA SER A 152 10.19 26.33 -0.01
C SER A 152 10.90 27.49 -0.71
N GLY A 153 10.19 28.60 -0.97
CA GLY A 153 10.74 29.83 -1.54
C GLY A 153 10.83 29.83 -3.07
N LEU A 154 10.11 28.91 -3.73
CA LEU A 154 10.03 28.86 -5.18
C LEU A 154 9.32 30.12 -5.71
N ARG A 155 9.70 30.56 -6.91
CA ARG A 155 9.07 31.67 -7.62
C ARG A 155 8.64 31.22 -9.00
N THR A 156 7.55 31.79 -9.49
CA THR A 156 7.04 31.51 -10.84
C THR A 156 8.15 31.67 -11.87
N GLY A 157 8.35 30.63 -12.67
CA GLY A 157 9.35 30.56 -13.73
C GLY A 157 10.77 30.18 -13.26
N ASP A 158 10.99 29.94 -11.97
CA ASP A 158 12.23 29.31 -11.52
C ASP A 158 12.39 27.94 -12.20
N THR A 159 13.63 27.52 -12.40
CA THR A 159 14.02 26.16 -12.76
C THR A 159 14.71 25.52 -11.57
N VAL A 160 14.23 24.35 -11.15
CA VAL A 160 14.69 23.61 -9.95
C VAL A 160 14.78 22.13 -10.32
N SER A 161 15.82 21.42 -9.86
CA SER A 161 15.93 19.99 -10.10
C SER A 161 14.83 19.22 -9.35
N MET A 162 14.38 18.09 -9.90
CA MET A 162 13.41 17.22 -9.22
C MET A 162 13.94 16.73 -7.85
N TYR A 163 15.23 16.44 -7.75
CA TYR A 163 15.86 16.10 -6.47
C TYR A 163 15.72 17.24 -5.43
N ASP A 164 16.02 18.48 -5.82
CA ASP A 164 15.86 19.64 -4.94
C ASP A 164 14.39 19.81 -4.52
N LEU A 165 13.44 19.62 -5.44
CA LEU A 165 12.01 19.68 -5.10
C LEU A 165 11.63 18.63 -4.04
N VAL A 166 12.10 17.39 -4.18
CA VAL A 166 11.82 16.32 -3.19
C VAL A 166 12.48 16.64 -1.84
N CYS A 167 13.70 17.19 -1.82
CA CYS A 167 14.33 17.67 -0.60
C CYS A 167 13.51 18.79 0.08
N GLY A 168 13.07 19.80 -0.66
CA GLY A 168 12.23 20.88 -0.12
C GLY A 168 10.86 20.39 0.38
N LEU A 169 10.29 19.41 -0.33
CA LEU A 169 9.03 18.74 0.04
C LEU A 169 9.14 18.00 1.39
N LEU A 170 10.20 17.22 1.59
CA LEU A 170 10.36 16.37 2.77
C LEU A 170 10.93 17.11 3.97
N LEU A 171 11.98 17.92 3.77
CA LEU A 171 12.66 18.62 4.85
C LEU A 171 11.88 19.84 5.33
N HIS A 172 11.56 20.75 4.40
CA HIS A 172 10.91 22.02 4.74
C HIS A 172 9.38 21.99 4.62
N SER A 173 8.82 20.87 4.13
CA SER A 173 7.38 20.72 3.94
C SER A 173 6.77 21.72 2.94
N GLY A 174 7.53 22.17 1.94
CA GLY A 174 7.06 23.16 0.95
C GLY A 174 5.87 22.67 0.12
N ASN A 175 4.77 23.41 0.14
CA ASN A 175 3.58 23.11 -0.67
C ASN A 175 3.84 23.36 -2.17
N ASP A 176 4.61 24.41 -2.46
CA ASP A 176 5.11 24.78 -3.78
C ASP A 176 5.92 23.67 -4.44
N CYS A 177 6.78 22.97 -3.69
CA CYS A 177 7.44 21.77 -4.18
C CYS A 177 6.43 20.66 -4.55
N GLY A 178 5.40 20.46 -3.72
CA GLY A 178 4.36 19.46 -3.98
C GLY A 178 3.61 19.71 -5.28
N THR A 179 3.18 20.94 -5.51
CA THR A 179 2.50 21.34 -6.75
C THR A 179 3.43 21.25 -7.96
N ALA A 180 4.67 21.73 -7.85
CA ALA A 180 5.63 21.65 -8.95
C ALA A 180 5.94 20.20 -9.37
N ILE A 181 6.10 19.30 -8.39
CA ILE A 181 6.28 17.86 -8.62
C ILE A 181 5.05 17.28 -9.33
N ALA A 182 3.85 17.58 -8.83
CA ALA A 182 2.60 17.06 -9.37
C ALA A 182 2.38 17.48 -10.83
N GLU A 183 2.57 18.77 -11.12
CA GLU A 183 2.44 19.32 -12.46
C GLU A 183 3.48 18.76 -13.42
N HIS A 184 4.73 18.55 -12.98
CA HIS A 184 5.77 17.97 -13.83
C HIS A 184 5.47 16.51 -14.18
N ILE A 185 5.04 15.71 -13.20
CA ILE A 185 4.84 14.27 -13.38
C ILE A 185 3.52 13.97 -14.12
N ALA A 186 2.42 14.62 -13.71
CA ALA A 186 1.08 14.28 -14.18
C ALA A 186 0.42 15.38 -15.02
N GLY A 187 1.06 16.54 -15.17
CA GLY A 187 0.54 17.70 -15.92
C GLY A 187 -0.44 18.58 -15.14
N SER A 188 -0.96 18.11 -13.99
CA SER A 188 -1.86 18.85 -13.10
C SER A 188 -1.91 18.19 -11.72
N GLU A 189 -2.34 18.94 -10.70
CA GLU A 189 -2.53 18.40 -9.34
C GLU A 189 -3.65 17.36 -9.29
N GLU A 190 -4.73 17.55 -10.07
CA GLU A 190 -5.85 16.62 -10.11
C GLU A 190 -5.44 15.26 -10.70
N ALA A 191 -4.72 15.28 -11.82
CA ALA A 191 -4.19 14.04 -12.42
C ALA A 191 -3.16 13.36 -11.50
N PHE A 192 -2.38 14.14 -10.76
CA PHE A 192 -1.45 13.58 -9.78
C PHE A 192 -2.20 12.96 -8.59
N ALA A 193 -3.26 13.60 -8.09
CA ALA A 193 -4.09 13.04 -7.03
C ALA A 193 -4.76 11.72 -7.47
N GLU A 194 -5.16 11.57 -8.74
CA GLU A 194 -5.60 10.28 -9.29
C GLU A 194 -4.48 9.22 -9.14
N MET A 195 -3.25 9.53 -9.53
CA MET A 195 -2.10 8.63 -9.35
C MET A 195 -1.82 8.31 -7.88
N MET A 196 -1.95 9.28 -6.97
CA MET A 196 -1.77 9.06 -5.52
C MET A 196 -2.79 8.05 -4.98
N ASN A 197 -4.04 8.13 -5.45
CA ASN A 197 -5.10 7.21 -5.06
C ASN A 197 -4.93 5.81 -5.67
N GLU A 198 -4.47 5.72 -6.91
CA GLU A 198 -4.12 4.45 -7.54
C GLU A 198 -2.97 3.75 -6.82
N GLU A 199 -1.93 4.49 -6.45
CA GLU A 199 -0.79 3.98 -5.69
C GLU A 199 -1.23 3.55 -4.29
N ALA A 200 -2.01 4.37 -3.57
CA ALA A 200 -2.56 4.02 -2.26
C ALA A 200 -3.34 2.70 -2.31
N ALA A 201 -4.23 2.54 -3.30
CA ALA A 201 -4.99 1.30 -3.49
C ALA A 201 -4.07 0.10 -3.78
N SER A 202 -3.00 0.30 -4.54
CA SER A 202 -2.03 -0.77 -4.85
C SER A 202 -1.24 -1.24 -3.62
N LEU A 203 -1.00 -0.35 -2.66
CA LEU A 203 -0.35 -0.63 -1.38
C LEU A 203 -1.32 -1.17 -0.32
N GLY A 204 -2.61 -1.24 -0.63
CA GLY A 204 -3.65 -1.67 0.33
C GLY A 204 -4.12 -0.56 1.27
N ALA A 205 -3.64 0.67 1.09
CA ALA A 205 -4.05 1.87 1.83
C ALA A 205 -5.46 2.34 1.37
N THR A 206 -6.45 1.50 1.62
CA THR A 206 -7.83 1.65 1.12
C THR A 206 -8.71 2.54 2.00
N GLY A 207 -8.24 2.93 3.18
CA GLY A 207 -8.85 3.94 4.03
C GLY A 207 -8.47 5.37 3.67
N THR A 208 -7.68 5.56 2.60
CA THR A 208 -7.09 6.82 2.16
C THR A 208 -7.75 7.37 0.91
N HIS A 209 -7.82 8.70 0.82
CA HIS A 209 -8.16 9.42 -0.39
C HIS A 209 -7.43 10.77 -0.42
N PHE A 210 -6.65 11.00 -1.47
CA PHE A 210 -5.92 12.24 -1.72
C PHE A 210 -6.64 13.09 -2.76
N VAL A 211 -6.61 14.41 -2.58
CA VAL A 211 -7.15 15.39 -3.54
C VAL A 211 -6.13 16.42 -4.00
N ASN A 212 -4.96 16.47 -3.37
CA ASN A 212 -3.88 17.41 -3.66
C ASN A 212 -2.53 16.82 -3.20
N PRO A 213 -1.38 17.30 -3.70
CA PRO A 213 -0.07 16.72 -3.42
C PRO A 213 0.57 17.21 -2.10
N HIS A 214 0.02 18.24 -1.49
CA HIS A 214 0.67 18.94 -0.38
C HIS A 214 -0.03 18.75 0.97
N GLY A 215 -1.28 18.29 1.00
CA GLY A 215 -2.04 18.03 2.23
C GLY A 215 -2.74 19.25 2.82
N LEU A 216 -3.03 20.28 2.01
CA LEU A 216 -3.95 21.34 2.46
C LEU A 216 -5.35 20.74 2.61
N HIS A 217 -6.09 21.29 3.56
CA HIS A 217 -7.32 20.67 4.03
C HIS A 217 -8.42 20.61 2.95
N ASP A 218 -9.04 19.45 2.83
CA ASP A 218 -10.30 19.20 2.13
C ASP A 218 -11.02 18.04 2.87
N GLU A 219 -12.34 18.07 2.96
CA GLU A 219 -13.11 17.04 3.68
C GLU A 219 -12.98 15.65 3.04
N ASN A 220 -12.71 15.59 1.74
CA ASN A 220 -12.43 14.35 1.01
C ASN A 220 -10.95 13.97 1.05
N HIS A 221 -10.08 14.74 1.71
CA HIS A 221 -8.66 14.45 1.81
C HIS A 221 -8.34 13.79 3.16
N TYR A 222 -8.29 12.46 3.20
CA TYR A 222 -8.20 11.70 4.45
C TYR A 222 -7.30 10.46 4.32
N THR A 223 -6.87 9.93 5.45
CA THR A 223 -6.04 8.72 5.57
C THR A 223 -6.40 7.95 6.86
N THR A 224 -5.65 6.90 7.17
CA THR A 224 -5.59 6.25 8.48
C THR A 224 -4.13 6.16 8.94
N ALA A 225 -3.88 5.94 10.24
CA ALA A 225 -2.51 5.76 10.72
C ALA A 225 -1.85 4.50 10.11
N TYR A 226 -2.64 3.45 9.89
CA TYR A 226 -2.17 2.24 9.23
C TYR A 226 -1.83 2.47 7.75
N ASP A 227 -2.67 3.21 7.04
CA ASP A 227 -2.43 3.53 5.64
C ASP A 227 -1.18 4.41 5.47
N LEU A 228 -0.95 5.36 6.39
CA LEU A 228 0.30 6.12 6.42
C LEU A 228 1.51 5.20 6.65
N TYR A 229 1.41 4.21 7.54
CA TYR A 229 2.44 3.19 7.71
C TYR A 229 2.69 2.44 6.39
N LEU A 230 1.66 1.99 5.67
CA LEU A 230 1.83 1.26 4.41
C LEU A 230 2.58 2.09 3.37
N ILE A 231 2.21 3.37 3.23
CA ILE A 231 2.84 4.29 2.27
C ILE A 231 4.29 4.58 2.67
N PHE A 232 4.54 4.87 3.95
CA PHE A 232 5.87 5.17 4.44
C PHE A 232 6.80 3.94 4.40
N ASN A 233 6.27 2.75 4.71
CA ASN A 233 6.97 1.47 4.58
C ASN A 233 7.37 1.17 3.13
N GLU A 234 6.63 1.64 2.13
CA GLU A 234 7.05 1.58 0.74
C GLU A 234 8.17 2.59 0.44
N CYS A 235 8.05 3.83 0.95
CA CYS A 235 9.09 4.87 0.76
C CYS A 235 10.46 4.46 1.28
N ILE A 236 10.55 3.88 2.48
CA ILE A 236 11.84 3.52 3.10
C ILE A 236 12.59 2.39 2.38
N LYS A 237 11.96 1.72 1.40
CA LYS A 237 12.64 0.76 0.52
C LYS A 237 13.52 1.45 -0.51
N ASP A 238 13.34 2.75 -0.71
CA ASP A 238 14.19 3.58 -1.56
C ASP A 238 15.24 4.31 -0.71
N GLU A 239 16.52 3.98 -0.93
CA GLU A 239 17.64 4.56 -0.16
C GLU A 239 17.64 6.09 -0.24
N ARG A 240 17.21 6.69 -1.37
CA ARG A 240 17.17 8.15 -1.54
C ARG A 240 16.17 8.79 -0.57
N PHE A 241 15.06 8.13 -0.29
CA PHE A 241 14.07 8.63 0.67
C PHE A 241 14.68 8.68 2.08
N VAL A 242 15.33 7.58 2.49
CA VAL A 242 15.98 7.46 3.80
C VAL A 242 17.11 8.49 3.94
N GLU A 243 17.92 8.67 2.89
CA GLU A 243 18.98 9.69 2.85
C GLU A 243 18.41 11.09 3.06
N ILE A 244 17.34 11.45 2.34
CA ILE A 244 16.74 12.79 2.42
C ILE A 244 16.14 13.06 3.79
N ILE A 245 15.33 12.15 4.34
CA ILE A 245 14.69 12.39 5.66
C ILE A 245 15.70 12.45 6.80
N SER A 246 16.90 11.89 6.61
CA SER A 246 18.00 11.86 7.59
C SER A 246 18.94 13.07 7.51
N MET A 247 18.69 14.03 6.63
CA MET A 247 19.55 15.22 6.52
C MET A 247 19.27 16.23 7.62
N ASP A 248 20.32 16.75 8.26
CA ASP A 248 20.20 17.90 9.17
C ASP A 248 19.78 19.19 8.44
N SER A 249 20.20 19.32 7.18
CA SER A 249 19.85 20.44 6.29
C SER A 249 20.20 20.12 4.84
N TYR A 250 19.57 20.84 3.91
CA TYR A 250 19.87 20.78 2.49
C TYR A 250 19.80 22.18 1.85
N ASP A 251 20.79 22.54 1.04
CA ASP A 251 20.79 23.78 0.27
C ASP A 251 20.23 23.54 -1.13
N GLY A 252 18.94 23.84 -1.33
CA GLY A 252 18.30 23.78 -2.65
C GLY A 252 18.79 24.89 -3.58
N THR A 253 18.96 24.58 -4.86
CA THR A 253 19.40 25.54 -5.88
C THR A 253 18.23 25.92 -6.78
N LEU A 254 17.87 27.22 -6.79
CA LEU A 254 16.78 27.75 -7.60
C LEU A 254 17.31 28.71 -8.64
N THR A 255 17.06 28.44 -9.91
CA THR A 255 17.51 29.30 -11.03
C THR A 255 16.35 30.15 -11.53
N GLY A 256 16.40 31.46 -11.31
CA GLY A 256 15.38 32.39 -11.78
C GLY A 256 15.33 32.52 -13.31
N VAL A 257 14.21 33.05 -13.82
CA VAL A 257 13.99 33.32 -15.27
C VAL A 257 15.09 34.19 -15.89
N ASP A 258 15.71 35.07 -15.09
CA ASP A 258 16.81 35.94 -15.50
C ASP A 258 18.20 35.26 -15.46
N GLY A 259 18.24 33.97 -15.08
CA GLY A 259 19.45 33.19 -14.87
C GLY A 259 20.10 33.39 -13.50
N THR A 260 19.50 34.19 -12.60
CA THR A 260 20.02 34.38 -11.25
C THR A 260 19.85 33.11 -10.43
N VAL A 261 20.96 32.55 -9.94
CA VAL A 261 20.95 31.38 -9.05
C VAL A 261 20.80 31.85 -7.61
N ARG A 262 19.81 31.29 -6.91
CA ARG A 262 19.53 31.49 -5.48
C ARG A 262 19.70 30.16 -4.76
N LYS A 263 20.04 30.24 -3.47
CA LYS A 263 20.04 29.08 -2.57
C LYS A 263 19.04 29.32 -1.46
N GLU A 264 18.26 28.30 -1.15
CA GLU A 264 17.39 28.25 0.03
C GLU A 264 17.84 27.07 0.88
N THR A 265 18.07 27.31 2.17
CA THR A 265 18.45 26.26 3.11
C THR A 265 17.19 25.68 3.74
N TRP A 266 16.95 24.41 3.51
CA TRP A 266 15.82 23.66 4.06
C TRP A 266 16.30 22.78 5.20
N THR A 267 15.62 22.86 6.34
CA THR A 267 15.89 22.05 7.54
C THR A 267 14.67 21.20 7.87
N PRO A 268 14.83 20.02 8.48
CA PRO A 268 13.73 19.17 8.92
C PRO A 268 12.71 19.92 9.77
N THR A 269 11.42 19.62 9.57
CA THR A 269 10.32 20.12 10.42
C THR A 269 10.03 19.23 11.64
N GLN A 270 10.63 18.05 11.72
CA GLN A 270 10.48 17.16 12.87
C GLN A 270 11.49 17.53 13.98
N ALA A 271 11.06 17.47 15.23
CA ALA A 271 11.76 18.11 16.35
C ALA A 271 13.08 17.43 16.73
N TYR A 272 13.25 16.12 16.49
CA TYR A 272 14.52 15.45 16.74
C TYR A 272 15.61 15.97 15.79
N GLY A 273 15.30 16.05 14.48
CA GLY A 273 16.21 16.55 13.44
C GLY A 273 16.43 18.06 13.49
N ALA A 274 15.44 18.82 13.97
CA ALA A 274 15.60 20.25 14.26
C ALA A 274 16.40 20.52 15.55
N GLY A 275 16.68 19.51 16.37
CA GLY A 275 17.33 19.65 17.68
C GLY A 275 16.43 20.30 18.75
N GLU A 276 15.12 20.26 18.56
CA GLU A 276 14.09 20.80 19.45
C GLU A 276 13.52 19.75 20.43
N ALA A 277 13.72 18.45 20.12
CA ALA A 277 13.39 17.33 20.99
C ALA A 277 14.61 16.40 21.16
N THR A 278 14.66 15.71 22.31
CA THR A 278 15.70 14.71 22.60
C THR A 278 15.15 13.32 22.31
N GLU A 279 15.91 12.53 21.56
CA GLU A 279 15.61 11.12 21.29
C GLU A 279 15.51 10.31 22.60
N PRO A 280 14.62 9.31 22.69
CA PRO A 280 14.58 8.39 23.83
C PRO A 280 15.89 7.62 23.99
N THR A 281 16.16 7.15 25.21
CA THR A 281 17.41 6.42 25.47
C THR A 281 17.40 5.08 24.74
N GLY A 282 18.43 4.82 23.93
CA GLY A 282 18.59 3.55 23.21
C GLY A 282 17.92 3.51 21.84
N ILE A 283 17.44 4.65 21.35
CA ILE A 283 16.70 4.78 20.10
C ILE A 283 17.33 5.90 19.28
N ARG A 284 17.52 5.67 17.98
CA ARG A 284 17.94 6.67 17.00
C ARG A 284 16.78 6.95 16.06
N VAL A 285 16.41 8.22 15.91
CA VAL A 285 15.38 8.67 14.98
C VAL A 285 16.07 9.13 13.70
N LEU A 286 15.88 8.42 12.60
CA LEU A 286 16.51 8.78 11.32
C LEU A 286 15.78 9.97 10.70
N GLY A 287 14.45 10.01 10.77
CA GLY A 287 13.68 11.13 10.25
C GLY A 287 12.27 10.72 9.88
N GLY A 288 11.54 11.59 9.21
CA GLY A 288 10.17 11.30 8.78
C GLY A 288 9.43 12.55 8.35
N LYS A 289 8.13 12.61 8.64
CA LYS A 289 7.29 13.72 8.22
C LYS A 289 6.31 14.15 9.30
N THR A 290 6.28 15.46 9.57
CA THR A 290 5.24 16.09 10.39
C THR A 290 4.10 16.65 9.54
N GLY A 291 2.94 16.83 10.15
CA GLY A 291 1.81 17.57 9.58
C GLY A 291 0.93 18.18 10.66
N THR A 292 0.50 19.42 10.43
CA THR A 292 -0.38 20.13 11.37
C THR A 292 -1.45 20.89 10.61
N THR A 293 -2.71 20.72 11.01
CA THR A 293 -3.82 21.61 10.71
C THR A 293 -4.75 21.65 11.91
N GLU A 294 -5.67 22.61 11.97
CA GLU A 294 -6.66 22.69 13.05
C GLU A 294 -7.47 21.39 13.20
N LEU A 295 -7.84 20.76 12.09
CA LEU A 295 -8.67 19.54 12.08
C LEU A 295 -7.84 18.25 12.20
N ALA A 296 -6.60 18.24 11.75
CA ALA A 296 -5.72 17.06 11.89
C ALA A 296 -5.11 16.95 13.30
N GLY A 297 -5.01 18.06 14.04
CA GLY A 297 -4.10 18.19 15.16
C GLY A 297 -2.63 18.14 14.71
N ASN A 298 -1.71 17.86 15.62
CA ASN A 298 -0.30 17.67 15.27
C ASN A 298 -0.03 16.18 15.03
N CYS A 299 0.61 15.88 13.93
CA CYS A 299 0.87 14.53 13.47
C CYS A 299 2.35 14.36 13.13
N VAL A 300 2.88 13.16 13.38
CA VAL A 300 4.22 12.77 12.94
C VAL A 300 4.28 11.28 12.67
N ILE A 301 5.02 10.91 11.63
CA ILE A 301 5.45 9.54 11.34
C ILE A 301 6.96 9.56 11.15
N LEU A 302 7.65 8.61 11.79
CA LEU A 302 9.11 8.54 11.85
C LEU A 302 9.61 7.15 11.46
N TYR A 303 10.85 7.13 10.96
CA TYR A 303 11.69 5.96 10.81
C TYR A 303 12.71 5.94 11.94
N ASP A 304 12.70 4.88 12.73
CA ASP A 304 13.46 4.77 13.97
C ASP A 304 14.24 3.45 14.00
N GLU A 305 15.35 3.43 14.73
CA GLU A 305 16.16 2.23 14.94
C GLU A 305 16.57 2.09 16.40
N ASP A 306 16.68 0.85 16.88
CA ASP A 306 17.31 0.58 18.18
C ASP A 306 18.85 0.58 18.06
N LEU A 307 19.55 0.34 19.18
CA LEU A 307 21.03 0.29 19.20
C LEU A 307 21.65 -0.86 18.38
N ASN A 308 20.85 -1.86 17.98
CA ASN A 308 21.26 -2.96 17.12
C ASN A 308 20.86 -2.73 15.66
N GLU A 309 20.39 -1.53 15.30
CA GLU A 309 19.90 -1.17 13.97
C GLU A 309 18.64 -1.96 13.56
N HIS A 310 17.84 -2.46 14.51
CA HIS A 310 16.54 -3.03 14.19
C HIS A 310 15.56 -1.91 13.80
N PRO A 311 14.86 -2.02 12.66
CA PRO A 311 14.05 -0.94 12.11
C PRO A 311 12.60 -0.91 12.60
N TYR A 312 12.11 0.30 12.90
CA TYR A 312 10.76 0.58 13.35
C TYR A 312 10.14 1.76 12.57
N ILE A 313 8.82 1.76 12.47
CA ILE A 313 8.04 2.96 12.11
C ILE A 313 7.16 3.33 13.30
N SER A 314 7.20 4.59 13.70
CA SER A 314 6.35 5.13 14.76
C SER A 314 5.42 6.23 14.22
N VAL A 315 4.19 6.28 14.72
CA VAL A 315 3.15 7.20 14.26
C VAL A 315 2.37 7.75 15.44
N ILE A 316 2.22 9.07 15.53
CA ILE A 316 1.26 9.75 16.41
C ILE A 316 0.45 10.73 15.56
N MET A 317 -0.89 10.64 15.66
CA MET A 317 -1.82 11.51 14.93
C MET A 317 -2.72 12.26 15.91
N GLY A 318 -2.89 13.57 15.72
CA GLY A 318 -3.89 14.36 16.42
C GLY A 318 -3.50 14.87 17.81
N ALA A 319 -2.22 15.05 18.10
CA ALA A 319 -1.80 15.58 19.39
C ALA A 319 -2.15 17.07 19.56
N ASP A 320 -2.54 17.46 20.78
CA ASP A 320 -2.75 18.86 21.19
C ASP A 320 -1.41 19.57 21.41
N GLY A 321 -0.86 20.05 20.31
CA GLY A 321 0.40 20.78 20.27
C GLY A 321 1.65 19.91 20.07
N PRO A 322 2.76 20.54 19.61
CA PRO A 322 4.01 19.83 19.34
C PRO A 322 4.65 19.24 20.60
N THR A 323 4.52 19.89 21.76
CA THR A 323 5.08 19.35 23.01
C THR A 323 4.47 17.99 23.34
N ARG A 324 3.13 17.90 23.33
CA ARG A 324 2.45 16.65 23.66
C ARG A 324 2.69 15.57 22.60
N LEU A 325 2.81 15.97 21.33
CA LEU A 325 3.18 15.07 20.23
C LEU A 325 4.46 14.28 20.53
N TYR A 326 5.55 14.99 20.90
CA TYR A 326 6.84 14.35 21.15
C TYR A 326 6.95 13.69 22.52
N GLU A 327 6.15 14.11 23.52
CA GLU A 327 5.98 13.35 24.77
C GLU A 327 5.35 11.97 24.50
N GLN A 328 4.19 11.94 23.82
CA GLN A 328 3.53 10.68 23.46
C GLN A 328 4.42 9.81 22.55
N MET A 329 5.16 10.43 21.62
CA MET A 329 6.10 9.69 20.77
C MET A 329 7.24 9.07 21.57
N ASN A 330 7.84 9.81 22.51
CA ASN A 330 8.90 9.29 23.37
C ASN A 330 8.40 8.16 24.27
N GLU A 331 7.21 8.31 24.87
CA GLU A 331 6.58 7.28 25.70
C GLU A 331 6.30 6.00 24.89
N LEU A 332 5.73 6.14 23.68
CA LEU A 332 5.46 5.04 22.75
C LEU A 332 6.74 4.27 22.40
N MET A 333 7.77 4.98 21.95
CA MET A 333 9.03 4.39 21.54
C MET A 333 9.77 3.74 22.71
N GLN A 334 9.87 4.40 23.87
CA GLN A 334 10.56 3.85 25.03
C GLN A 334 9.88 2.57 25.53
N ALA A 335 8.55 2.54 25.59
CA ALA A 335 7.78 1.37 26.00
C ALA A 335 7.96 0.20 25.03
N GLY A 336 7.86 0.45 23.72
CA GLY A 336 7.83 -0.63 22.71
C GLY A 336 9.19 -1.12 22.23
N ILE A 337 10.15 -0.22 22.04
CA ILE A 337 11.46 -0.56 21.46
C ILE A 337 12.42 -1.05 22.53
N THR A 338 12.43 -0.42 23.72
CA THR A 338 13.38 -0.78 24.78
C THR A 338 12.76 -1.54 25.96
N GLY A 339 11.44 -1.45 26.15
CA GLY A 339 10.74 -2.13 27.26
C GLY A 339 10.69 -3.65 27.10
N THR A 340 10.86 -4.16 25.88
CA THR A 340 10.89 -5.60 25.56
C THR A 340 12.12 -6.31 26.11
N ASP A 341 13.28 -5.63 26.18
CA ASP A 341 14.55 -6.19 26.68
C ASP A 341 14.56 -6.45 28.20
N ALA A 342 13.70 -5.77 28.97
CA ALA A 342 13.61 -6.00 30.41
C ALA A 342 12.95 -7.35 30.77
N SER A 343 12.19 -7.95 29.85
CA SER A 343 11.44 -9.19 30.09
C SER A 343 12.22 -10.48 29.76
N SER A 344 13.36 -10.38 29.07
CA SER A 344 14.12 -11.54 28.59
C SER A 344 15.30 -11.95 29.49
N SER A 345 15.57 -11.22 30.57
CA SER A 345 16.74 -11.47 31.45
C SER A 345 16.45 -12.24 32.76
N ASP A 346 15.20 -12.48 33.13
CA ASP A 346 14.82 -13.23 34.34
C ASP A 346 14.34 -14.66 34.03
N GLY A 347 15.22 -15.46 33.43
CA GLY A 347 14.83 -16.77 32.91
C GLY A 347 15.84 -17.90 33.05
N ASN A 348 16.96 -17.77 33.76
CA ASN A 348 17.75 -18.96 34.13
C ASN A 348 18.79 -18.72 35.25
N GLN A 349 18.34 -18.76 36.51
CA GLN A 349 19.18 -19.28 37.59
C GLN A 349 18.40 -20.37 38.33
N GLN A 350 18.36 -21.56 37.73
CA GLN A 350 18.17 -22.79 38.48
C GLN A 350 19.35 -22.95 39.44
N THR A 351 18.98 -23.02 40.71
CA THR A 351 19.76 -23.56 41.82
C THR A 351 20.40 -24.89 41.47
N GLU A 352 21.72 -24.95 41.54
CA GLU A 352 22.47 -26.18 41.80
C GLU A 352 23.53 -25.92 42.89
N GLU A 353 23.39 -26.74 43.94
CA GLU A 353 24.28 -27.09 45.07
C GLU A 353 24.56 -26.07 46.20
#